data_AF-A0A642A6S8-F1
#
_entry.id   AF-A0A642A6S8-F1
#
_cell.length_a   1.000
_cell.length_b   1.000
_cell.length_c   1.000
_cell.angle_alpha   90.00
_cell.angle_beta   90.00
_cell.angle_gamma   90.00
#
_symmetry.space_group_name_H-M   'P 1'
#
loop_
_entity.id
_entity.type
_entity.pdbx_description
1 polymer ?
#
loop_
_entity_poly.entity_id
_entity_poly.type
_entity_poly.pdbx_seq_one_letter_code
_entity_poly.pdbx_strand_id
1 'polypeptide(L)' 'MSSLAKIERDWLAAPEAVPRAVSLCCVCSEPISEGESYWDTAAGDVCCDCLDGMTAAAFLEDVCCEKINIATKD' A
#
# COMPACT_ATOMS: atom_id res chain seq x y z
N MET A 1 15.08 -35.86 -19.45
CA MET A 1 13.96 -34.98 -19.86
C MET A 1 14.51 -33.97 -20.84
N SER A 2 13.92 -33.81 -22.03
CA SER A 2 14.45 -32.86 -23.03
C SER A 2 14.14 -31.41 -22.62
N SER A 3 14.92 -30.45 -23.10
CA SER A 3 14.72 -29.01 -22.86
C SER A 3 13.34 -28.53 -23.34
N LEU A 4 12.85 -29.09 -24.45
CA LEU A 4 11.53 -28.79 -25.02
C LEU A 4 10.38 -29.12 -24.06
N ALA A 5 10.44 -30.28 -23.40
CA ALA A 5 9.41 -30.69 -22.44
C ALA A 5 9.38 -29.81 -21.17
N LYS A 6 10.44 -29.05 -20.90
CA LYS A 6 10.47 -28.08 -19.80
C LYS A 6 9.84 -26.75 -20.21
N ILE A 7 10.19 -26.25 -21.39
CA ILE A 7 9.63 -25.00 -21.92
C ILE A 7 8.12 -25.10 -22.13
N GLU A 8 7.62 -26.21 -22.69
CA GLU A 8 6.17 -26.41 -22.89
C GLU A 8 5.39 -26.41 -21.57
N ARG A 9 5.94 -27.07 -20.53
CA ARG A 9 5.30 -27.10 -19.21
C ARG A 9 5.32 -25.74 -18.53
N ASP A 10 6.42 -25.00 -18.64
CA ASP A 10 6.54 -23.68 -18.01
C ASP A 10 5.64 -22.66 -18.74
N TRP A 11 5.41 -22.79 -20.06
CA TRP A 11 4.44 -21.98 -20.82
C TRP A 11 2.99 -22.30 -20.46
N LEU A 12 2.68 -23.56 -20.16
CA LEU A 12 1.34 -24.01 -19.77
C LEU A 12 1.06 -23.85 -18.28
N ALA A 13 2.02 -23.35 -17.50
CA ALA A 13 1.79 -23.04 -16.10
C ALA A 13 0.72 -21.96 -15.99
N ALA A 14 -0.25 -22.16 -15.09
CA ALA A 14 -1.21 -21.11 -14.78
C ALA A 14 -0.45 -19.87 -14.30
N PRO A 15 -0.85 -18.64 -14.73
CA PRO A 15 -0.30 -17.43 -14.16
C PRO A 15 -0.39 -17.51 -12.64
N GLU A 16 0.65 -17.06 -11.96
CA GLU A 16 0.60 -16.87 -10.51
C GLU A 16 -0.64 -16.02 -10.19
N ALA A 17 -1.46 -16.52 -9.27
CA ALA A 17 -2.68 -15.82 -8.90
C ALA A 17 -2.27 -14.45 -8.34
N VAL A 18 -2.69 -13.38 -9.01
CA VAL A 18 -2.45 -12.02 -8.53
C VAL A 18 -3.19 -11.89 -7.20
N PRO A 19 -2.50 -11.50 -6.11
CA PRO A 19 -3.14 -11.28 -4.83
C PRO A 19 -4.35 -10.34 -4.99
N ARG A 20 -5.45 -10.70 -4.34
CA ARG A 20 -6.67 -9.89 -4.43
C ARG A 20 -6.46 -8.57 -3.70
N ALA A 21 -6.77 -7.46 -4.35
CA ALA A 21 -6.85 -6.16 -3.69
C ALA A 21 -8.00 -6.15 -2.66
N VAL A 22 -7.69 -5.84 -1.41
CA VAL A 22 -8.66 -5.70 -0.31
C VAL A 22 -9.07 -4.25 -0.08
N SER A 23 -8.17 -3.30 -0.37
CA SER A 23 -8.41 -1.86 -0.24
C SER A 23 -7.48 -1.06 -1.19
N LEU A 24 -7.56 0.26 -1.14
CA LEU A 24 -6.68 1.19 -1.86
C LEU A 24 -6.03 2.15 -0.86
N CYS A 25 -4.73 2.41 -1.01
CA CYS A 25 -4.04 3.41 -0.22
C CYS A 25 -4.61 4.80 -0.50
N CYS A 26 -5.03 5.55 0.52
CA CYS A 26 -5.61 6.88 0.35
C CYS A 26 -4.59 7.95 -0.11
N VAL A 27 -3.29 7.65 -0.04
CA VAL A 27 -2.20 8.56 -0.44
C VAL A 27 -1.79 8.33 -1.90
N CYS A 28 -1.38 7.12 -2.26
CA CYS A 28 -0.88 6.81 -3.61
C CYS A 28 -1.92 6.16 -4.53
N SER A 29 -3.10 5.78 -4.02
CA SER A 29 -4.13 5.04 -4.76
C SER A 29 -3.74 3.64 -5.24
N GLU A 30 -2.56 3.14 -4.86
CA GLU A 30 -2.16 1.76 -5.15
C GLU A 30 -2.97 0.75 -4.33
N PRO A 31 -3.23 -0.45 -4.88
CA PRO A 31 -3.98 -1.48 -4.18
C PRO A 31 -3.20 -2.04 -3.00
N ILE A 32 -3.89 -2.21 -1.88
CA ILE A 32 -3.43 -3.00 -0.74
C ILE A 32 -3.99 -4.39 -0.93
N SER A 33 -3.10 -5.38 -1.06
CA SER A 33 -3.45 -6.75 -1.44
C SER A 33 -3.47 -7.70 -0.24
N GLU A 34 -4.17 -8.84 -0.39
CA GLU A 34 -4.18 -9.89 0.63
C GLU A 34 -2.75 -10.32 1.01
N GLY A 35 -2.46 -10.26 2.32
CA GLY A 35 -1.14 -10.59 2.87
C GLY A 35 -0.22 -9.38 3.09
N GLU A 36 -0.59 -8.20 2.60
CA GLU A 36 0.17 -6.97 2.85
C GLU A 36 -0.19 -6.32 4.19
N SER A 37 0.81 -5.67 4.79
CA SER A 37 0.60 -4.85 6.00
C SER A 37 0.24 -3.42 5.58
N TYR A 38 -0.72 -2.84 6.29
CA TYR A 38 -1.15 -1.46 6.08
C TYR A 38 -1.63 -0.86 7.40
N TRP A 39 -1.80 0.46 7.41
CA TRP A 39 -2.34 1.21 8.54
C TRP A 39 -3.79 1.56 8.26
N ASP A 40 -4.70 1.07 9.08
CA ASP A 40 -6.10 1.51 9.14
C ASP A 40 -6.15 2.82 9.95
N THR A 41 -6.52 3.91 9.28
CA THR A 41 -6.61 5.23 9.89
C THR A 41 -8.01 5.81 9.72
N ALA A 42 -8.35 6.81 10.54
CA ALA A 42 -9.66 7.45 10.47
C ALA A 42 -9.97 8.11 9.12
N ALA A 43 -8.95 8.45 8.32
CA ALA A 43 -9.12 9.04 6.99
C ALA A 43 -9.03 8.01 5.85
N GLY A 44 -8.70 6.76 6.14
CA GLY A 44 -8.56 5.68 5.17
C GLY A 44 -7.29 4.85 5.36
N ASP A 45 -7.17 3.82 4.55
CA ASP A 45 -6.05 2.88 4.63
C ASP A 45 -4.79 3.46 4.00
N VAL A 46 -3.63 3.28 4.65
CA VAL A 46 -2.33 3.78 4.18
C VAL A 46 -1.34 2.62 4.08
N CYS A 47 -0.72 2.43 2.92
CA CYS A 47 0.34 1.42 2.76
C CYS A 47 1.62 1.81 3.51
N CYS A 48 2.40 0.81 3.96
CA CYS A 48 3.64 1.06 4.71
C CYS A 48 4.65 1.92 3.93
N ASP A 49 4.76 1.73 2.62
CA ASP A 49 5.69 2.50 1.77
C ASP A 49 5.39 4.00 1.79
N CYS A 50 4.11 4.38 1.74
CA CYS A 50 3.73 5.79 1.84
C CYS A 50 4.03 6.34 3.23
N LEU A 51 3.76 5.58 4.29
CA LEU A 51 3.99 6.05 5.66
C LEU A 51 5.49 6.22 5.94
N ASP A 52 6.32 5.26 5.52
CA ASP A 52 7.77 5.31 5.73
C ASP A 52 8.44 6.46 4.95
N GLY A 53 7.86 6.84 3.80
CA GLY A 53 8.30 7.98 3.01
C GLY A 53 7.79 9.34 3.51
N MET A 54 6.85 9.35 4.46
CA MET A 54 6.15 10.56 4.90
C MET A 54 6.75 11.12 6.20
N THR A 55 6.78 12.45 6.31
CA THR A 55 7.10 13.09 7.60
C THR A 55 5.90 13.04 8.53
N ALA A 56 6.13 13.04 9.84
CA ALA A 56 5.04 13.10 10.82
C ALA A 56 4.13 14.33 10.63
N ALA A 57 4.67 15.45 10.15
CA ALA A 57 3.88 16.65 9.87
C ALA A 57 2.92 16.43 8.69
N ALA A 58 3.41 15.89 7.58
CA ALA A 58 2.59 15.55 6.42
C ALA A 58 1.54 14.49 6.77
N PHE A 59 1.88 13.50 7.60
CA PHE A 59 0.90 12.51 8.06
C PHE A 59 -0.23 13.15 8.86
N LEU A 60 0.08 14.05 9.79
CA LEU A 60 -0.93 14.76 10.58
C LEU A 60 -1.83 15.64 9.70
N GLU A 61 -1.26 16.35 8.73
CA GLU A 61 -2.01 17.26 7.86
C GLU A 61 -2.82 16.51 6.80
N ASP A 62 -2.17 15.67 6.00
CA ASP A 62 -2.74 15.05 4.80
C ASP A 62 -3.57 13.80 5.12
N VAL A 63 -3.19 13.04 6.15
CA VAL A 63 -3.91 11.82 6.55
C VAL A 63 -4.82 12.11 7.74
N CYS A 64 -4.33 12.69 8.84
CA CYS A 64 -5.18 12.91 10.02
C CYS A 64 -6.09 14.15 9.91
N CYS A 65 -5.97 14.98 8.87
CA CYS A 65 -6.71 16.24 8.71
C CYS A 65 -6.52 17.22 9.88
N GLU A 66 -5.40 17.12 10.58
CA GLU A 66 -5.04 17.97 11.72
C GLU A 66 -4.41 19.29 11.25
N LYS A 67 -4.36 20.28 12.13
CA LYS A 67 -3.80 21.61 11.82
C LYS A 67 -2.78 22.04 12.85
N ILE A 68 -1.75 22.74 12.37
CA ILE A 68 -0.78 23.39 13.24
C ILE A 68 -1.46 24.57 13.94
N ASN A 69 -1.41 24.58 15.28
CA ASN A 69 -1.89 25.69 16.09
C ASN A 69 -0.72 26.56 16.55
N ILE A 70 -0.91 27.88 16.53
CA ILE A 70 0.07 28.84 17.05
C ILE A 70 -0.29 29.13 18.51
N ALA A 71 0.60 28.77 19.44
CA ALA A 71 0.40 29.08 20.84
C ALA A 71 0.49 30.59 21.06
N THR A 72 -0.62 31.22 21.46
CA THR A 72 -0.64 32.58 21.98
C THR A 72 -0.69 32.54 23.51
N LYS A 73 0.07 33.43 24.14
CA LYS A 73 -0.03 33.68 25.58
C LYS A 73 -0.86 34.94 25.73
N ASP A 74 -2.03 34.81 26.34
CA ASP A 74 -2.90 35.94 26.71
C ASP A 74 -2.19 36.93 27.64
#